data_AF-A0A2H5BB08-F1
#
_entry.id   AF-A0A2H5BB08-F1
#
_cell.length_a   1.000
_cell.length_b   1.000
_cell.length_c   1.000
_cell.angle_alpha   90.00
_cell.angle_beta   90.00
_cell.angle_gamma   90.00
#
_symmetry.space_group_name_H-M   'P 1'
#
loop_
_entity.id
_entity.type
_entity.pdbx_description
1 polymer ?
#
loop_
_entity_poly.entity_id
_entity_poly.type
_entity_poly.pdbx_seq_one_letter_code
_entity_poly.pdbx_strand_id
1 'polypeptide(L)'
;MSTIAATDWWHTIRAVDPALDLPEDGRPLVIRLADFGRSFARNAERLAPEQRARILGALEGVLRSGSGLESAAVAVGFLETLFTDPEGFDLRLVWADLGHRSRSYCLAWHRFSGMEAPEWIALAETTDGTPAP
;
A
#
# COMPACT_ATOMS: atom_id res chain seq x y z
N MET A 1 8.74 -4.72 -25.55
CA MET A 1 8.83 -4.09 -24.21
C MET A 1 7.45 -3.55 -23.90
N SER A 2 6.65 -4.31 -23.16
CA SER A 2 5.23 -4.00 -22.95
C SER A 2 5.07 -3.07 -21.76
N THR A 3 4.68 -1.83 -22.04
CA THR A 3 4.11 -0.89 -21.07
C THR A 3 2.75 -1.47 -20.65
N ILE A 4 2.69 -2.14 -19.49
CA ILE A 4 1.40 -2.36 -18.83
C ILE A 4 0.97 -0.98 -18.35
N ALA A 5 0.11 -0.34 -19.15
CA ALA A 5 -0.25 1.07 -19.00
C ALA A 5 -0.95 1.31 -17.65
N ALA A 6 -0.73 2.49 -17.08
CA ALA A 6 -1.30 3.05 -15.85
C ALA A 6 -2.80 2.76 -15.61
N THR A 7 -3.54 2.47 -16.69
CA THR A 7 -4.97 2.20 -16.72
C THR A 7 -5.33 0.80 -16.20
N ASP A 8 -4.48 -0.21 -16.41
CA ASP A 8 -4.86 -1.62 -16.15
C ASP A 8 -4.91 -1.96 -14.65
N TRP A 9 -3.95 -1.44 -13.88
CA TRP A 9 -3.90 -1.65 -12.43
C TRP A 9 -5.01 -0.87 -11.70
N TRP A 10 -5.33 0.34 -12.16
CA TRP A 10 -6.39 1.17 -11.56
C TRP A 10 -7.76 0.50 -11.72
N HIS A 11 -8.07 -0.02 -12.91
CA HIS A 11 -9.30 -0.77 -13.15
C HIS A 11 -9.32 -2.10 -12.40
N THR A 12 -8.16 -2.77 -12.28
CA THR A 12 -8.05 -4.02 -11.50
C THR A 12 -8.44 -3.79 -10.05
N ILE A 13 -7.95 -2.74 -9.39
CA ILE A 13 -8.29 -2.43 -8.00
C ILE A 13 -9.79 -2.11 -7.87
N ARG A 14 -10.32 -1.29 -8.78
CA ARG A 14 -11.74 -0.91 -8.79
C ARG A 14 -12.69 -2.10 -8.94
N ALA A 15 -12.28 -3.12 -9.70
CA ALA A 15 -13.07 -4.33 -9.90
C ALA A 15 -13.09 -5.26 -8.67
N VAL A 16 -12.24 -5.05 -7.67
CA VAL A 16 -12.16 -5.93 -6.49
C VAL A 16 -13.37 -5.77 -5.58
N ASP A 17 -13.78 -4.53 -5.30
CA ASP A 17 -14.92 -4.26 -4.44
C ASP A 17 -15.53 -2.88 -4.74
N PRO A 18 -16.84 -2.79 -5.06
CA PRO A 18 -17.50 -1.52 -5.36
C PRO A 18 -17.68 -0.61 -4.13
N ALA A 19 -17.50 -1.12 -2.91
CA ALA A 19 -17.57 -0.31 -1.68
C ALA A 19 -16.29 0.52 -1.45
N LEU A 20 -15.22 0.27 -2.20
CA LEU A 20 -14.00 1.05 -2.14
C LEU A 20 -14.13 2.31 -3.01
N ASP A 21 -13.96 3.46 -2.38
CA ASP A 21 -13.93 4.74 -3.09
C ASP A 21 -12.56 4.93 -3.77
N LEU A 22 -12.56 4.82 -5.09
CA LEU A 22 -11.44 5.20 -5.95
C LEU A 22 -11.90 6.36 -6.85
N PRO A 23 -11.71 7.62 -6.41
CA PRO A 23 -12.14 8.76 -7.21
C PRO A 23 -11.40 8.80 -8.55
N GLU A 24 -12.17 8.96 -9.63
CA GLU A 24 -11.69 9.20 -11.00
C GLU A 24 -11.91 10.65 -11.42
N ASP A 25 -11.81 11.56 -10.47
CA ASP A 25 -11.80 12.98 -10.77
C ASP A 25 -10.43 13.41 -11.33
N GLY A 26 -10.40 14.58 -11.96
CA GLY A 26 -9.17 15.14 -12.56
C GLY A 26 -8.09 15.56 -11.56
N ARG A 27 -8.19 15.16 -10.28
CA ARG A 27 -7.18 15.46 -9.26
C ARG A 27 -5.90 14.66 -9.50
N PRO A 28 -4.75 15.12 -8.96
CA PRO A 28 -3.50 14.38 -9.05
C PRO A 28 -3.60 12.96 -8.48
N LEU A 29 -2.89 12.00 -9.10
CA LEU A 29 -2.92 10.58 -8.73
C LEU A 29 -2.62 10.35 -7.24
N VAL A 30 -1.66 11.09 -6.67
CA VAL A 30 -1.30 10.99 -5.25
C VAL A 30 -2.47 11.33 -4.32
N ILE A 31 -3.30 12.34 -4.68
CA ILE A 31 -4.47 12.72 -3.88
C ILE A 31 -5.54 11.65 -3.95
N ARG A 32 -5.80 11.11 -5.15
CA ARG A 32 -6.75 10.02 -5.34
C ARG A 32 -6.33 8.76 -4.60
N LEU A 33 -5.04 8.45 -4.57
CA LEU A 33 -4.48 7.32 -3.81
C LEU A 33 -4.54 7.53 -2.30
N ALA A 34 -4.45 8.77 -1.81
CA ALA A 34 -4.70 9.09 -0.41
C ALA A 34 -6.16 8.89 -0.01
N ASP A 35 -7.10 9.34 -0.84
CA ASP A 35 -8.52 9.08 -0.58
C ASP A 35 -8.83 7.58 -0.62
N PHE A 36 -8.25 6.88 -1.60
CA PHE A 36 -8.36 5.42 -1.67
C PHE A 36 -7.74 4.73 -0.45
N GLY A 37 -6.57 5.18 0.02
CA GLY A 37 -5.93 4.65 1.23
C GLY A 37 -6.84 4.74 2.45
N ARG A 38 -7.52 5.88 2.65
CA ARG A 38 -8.53 6.03 3.72
C ARG A 38 -9.74 5.13 3.52
N SER A 39 -10.24 5.04 2.29
CA SER A 39 -11.36 4.14 1.99
C SER A 39 -10.98 2.68 2.24
N PHE A 40 -9.76 2.27 1.88
CA PHE A 40 -9.25 0.94 2.13
C PHE A 40 -9.13 0.68 3.63
N ALA A 41 -8.51 1.58 4.40
CA ALA A 41 -8.36 1.45 5.85
C ALA A 41 -9.70 1.20 6.56
N ARG A 42 -10.73 1.99 6.20
CA ARG A 42 -12.09 1.87 6.78
C ARG A 42 -12.82 0.57 6.41
N ASN A 43 -12.44 -0.08 5.33
CA ASN A 43 -13.15 -1.26 4.81
C ASN A 43 -12.32 -2.55 4.89
N ALA A 44 -11.03 -2.49 5.24
CA ALA A 44 -10.11 -3.63 5.17
C ALA A 44 -10.59 -4.85 5.96
N GLU A 45 -11.20 -4.66 7.13
CA GLU A 45 -11.76 -5.75 7.95
C GLU A 45 -12.93 -6.47 7.27
N ARG A 46 -13.68 -5.76 6.41
CA ARG A 46 -14.82 -6.30 5.68
C ARG A 46 -14.42 -6.97 4.38
N LEU A 47 -13.25 -6.65 3.84
CA LEU A 47 -12.72 -7.29 2.65
C LEU A 47 -12.27 -8.71 2.96
N ALA A 48 -12.55 -9.64 2.05
CA ALA A 48 -11.96 -10.96 2.11
C ALA A 48 -10.42 -10.87 1.99
N PRO A 49 -9.66 -11.79 2.61
CA PRO A 49 -8.21 -11.82 2.48
C PRO A 49 -7.72 -11.78 1.02
N GLU A 50 -8.40 -12.49 0.12
CA GLU A 50 -8.07 -12.53 -1.30
C GLU A 50 -8.29 -11.18 -1.99
N GLN A 51 -9.32 -10.43 -1.57
CA GLN A 51 -9.56 -9.07 -2.06
C GLN A 51 -8.44 -8.13 -1.62
N ARG A 52 -8.04 -8.18 -0.34
CA ARG A 52 -6.93 -7.37 0.18
C ARG A 52 -5.63 -7.70 -0.54
N ALA A 53 -5.28 -8.98 -0.64
CA ALA A 53 -4.08 -9.44 -1.32
C ALA A 53 -4.05 -9.00 -2.79
N ARG A 54 -5.20 -9.03 -3.50
CA ARG A 54 -5.29 -8.56 -4.89
C ARG A 54 -5.04 -7.06 -5.03
N ILE A 55 -5.61 -6.25 -4.14
CA ILE A 55 -5.42 -4.80 -4.13
C ILE A 55 -3.95 -4.47 -3.83
N LEU A 56 -3.42 -5.01 -2.74
CA LEU A 56 -2.06 -4.72 -2.27
C LEU A 56 -1.02 -5.27 -3.24
N GLY A 57 -1.27 -6.42 -3.86
CA GLY A 57 -0.44 -6.98 -4.91
C GLY A 57 -0.39 -6.11 -6.17
N ALA A 58 -1.51 -5.49 -6.56
CA ALA A 58 -1.53 -4.55 -7.67
C ALA A 58 -0.68 -3.31 -7.38
N LEU A 59 -0.82 -2.73 -6.18
CA LEU A 59 -0.03 -1.57 -5.74
C LEU A 59 1.46 -1.88 -5.59
N GLU A 60 1.81 -3.06 -5.08
CA GLU A 60 3.19 -3.55 -5.07
C GLU A 60 3.76 -3.66 -6.49
N GLY A 61 2.96 -4.13 -7.44
CA GLY A 61 3.31 -4.15 -8.86
C GLY A 61 3.67 -2.77 -9.39
N VAL A 62 2.90 -1.75 -9.02
CA VAL A 62 3.17 -0.34 -9.38
C VAL A 62 4.45 0.16 -8.74
N LEU A 63 4.69 -0.10 -7.45
CA LEU A 63 5.94 0.28 -6.77
C LEU A 63 7.18 -0.39 -7.38
N ARG A 64 7.01 -1.57 -7.97
CA ARG A 64 8.11 -2.31 -8.60
C ARG A 64 8.41 -1.85 -10.02
N SER A 65 7.37 -1.56 -10.80
CA SER A 65 7.47 -1.46 -12.26
C SER A 65 6.74 -0.28 -12.89
N GLY A 66 6.01 0.50 -12.09
CA GLY A 66 5.35 1.72 -12.53
C GLY A 66 6.36 2.83 -12.82
N SER A 67 5.88 3.90 -13.46
CA SER A 67 6.69 5.11 -13.64
C SER A 67 7.11 5.72 -12.31
N GLY A 68 8.11 6.61 -12.32
CA GLY A 68 8.55 7.31 -11.11
C GLY A 68 7.42 8.09 -10.43
N LEU A 69 6.53 8.70 -11.22
CA LEU A 69 5.35 9.40 -10.71
C LEU A 69 4.33 8.44 -10.09
N GLU A 70 4.05 7.31 -10.73
CA GLU A 70 3.09 6.32 -10.18
C GLU A 70 3.63 5.66 -8.92
N SER A 71 4.90 5.24 -8.94
CA SER A 71 5.58 4.66 -7.78
C SER A 71 5.56 5.63 -6.60
N ALA A 72 5.90 6.91 -6.83
CA ALA A 72 5.84 7.94 -5.80
C ALA A 72 4.40 8.18 -5.32
N ALA A 73 3.41 8.15 -6.21
CA ALA A 73 2.02 8.33 -5.83
C ALA A 73 1.47 7.17 -4.98
N VAL A 74 1.88 5.92 -5.23
CA VAL A 74 1.53 4.78 -4.37
C VAL A 74 2.22 4.89 -3.01
N ALA A 75 3.51 5.21 -3.01
CA ALA A 75 4.29 5.38 -1.79
C ALA A 75 3.74 6.49 -0.88
N VAL A 76 3.57 7.70 -1.42
CA VAL A 76 3.15 8.86 -0.62
C VAL A 76 1.63 8.89 -0.47
N GLY A 77 0.89 8.63 -1.55
CA GLY A 77 -0.56 8.73 -1.54
C GLY A 77 -1.20 7.60 -0.76
N PHE A 78 -0.92 6.34 -1.11
CA PHE A 78 -1.59 5.20 -0.48
C PHE A 78 -0.90 4.76 0.81
N LEU A 79 0.39 4.44 0.73
CA LEU A 79 1.12 3.80 1.83
C LEU A 79 1.25 4.73 3.04
N GLU A 80 1.76 5.96 2.88
CA GLU A 80 1.83 6.89 4.02
C GLU A 80 0.46 7.16 4.64
N THR A 81 -0.59 7.32 3.83
CA THR A 81 -1.96 7.49 4.35
C THR A 81 -2.39 6.30 5.20
N LEU A 82 -2.09 5.07 4.77
CA LEU A 82 -2.47 3.85 5.48
C LEU A 82 -1.76 3.73 6.84
N PHE A 83 -0.49 4.17 6.93
CA PHE A 83 0.32 3.99 8.15
C PHE A 83 0.29 5.19 9.09
N THR A 84 -0.05 6.36 8.58
CA THR A 84 -0.25 7.58 9.38
C THR A 84 -1.72 7.82 9.71
N ASP A 85 -2.59 6.86 9.38
CA ASP A 85 -4.04 7.01 9.50
C ASP A 85 -4.43 7.50 10.91
N PRO A 86 -4.93 8.74 11.05
CA PRO A 86 -5.29 9.29 12.34
C PRO A 86 -6.48 8.56 12.98
N GLU A 87 -7.24 7.79 12.20
CA GLU A 87 -8.36 6.98 12.70
C GLU A 87 -7.90 5.65 13.33
N GLY A 88 -6.60 5.32 13.25
CA GLY A 88 -6.00 4.23 14.02
C GLY A 88 -6.04 2.86 13.34
N PHE A 89 -5.92 2.80 12.01
CA PHE A 89 -5.85 1.54 11.26
C PHE A 89 -4.79 0.56 11.82
N ASP A 90 -5.21 -0.66 12.16
CA ASP A 90 -4.27 -1.71 12.59
C ASP A 90 -3.56 -2.33 11.38
N LEU A 91 -2.34 -1.86 11.13
CA LEU A 91 -1.50 -2.35 10.04
C LEU A 91 -1.24 -3.86 10.09
N ARG A 92 -1.33 -4.51 11.27
CA ARG A 92 -1.17 -5.97 11.39
C ARG A 92 -2.17 -6.73 10.53
N LEU A 93 -3.36 -6.18 10.30
CA LEU A 93 -4.41 -6.78 9.50
C LEU A 93 -3.96 -7.11 8.07
N VAL A 94 -3.08 -6.28 7.51
CA VAL A 94 -2.69 -6.36 6.10
C VAL A 94 -1.20 -6.55 5.89
N TRP A 95 -0.42 -6.58 6.97
CA TRP A 95 1.03 -6.69 6.87
C TRP A 95 1.49 -7.93 6.08
N ALA A 96 0.83 -9.08 6.31
CA ALA A 96 1.09 -10.32 5.59
C ALA A 96 0.78 -10.22 4.09
N ASP A 97 -0.20 -9.37 3.72
CA ASP A 97 -0.65 -9.14 2.35
C ASP A 97 0.24 -8.10 1.62
N LEU A 98 1.02 -7.29 2.35
CA LEU A 98 1.95 -6.34 1.77
C LEU A 98 3.14 -7.04 1.12
N GLY A 99 3.50 -6.57 -0.07
CA GLY A 99 4.70 -7.00 -0.77
C GLY A 99 5.99 -6.39 -0.20
N HIS A 100 7.13 -6.93 -0.64
CA HIS A 100 8.44 -6.57 -0.12
C HIS A 100 8.76 -5.08 -0.24
N ARG A 101 8.48 -4.44 -1.39
CA ARG A 101 8.77 -3.00 -1.56
C ARG A 101 7.89 -2.14 -0.68
N SER A 102 6.62 -2.50 -0.55
CA SER A 102 5.70 -1.82 0.36
C SER A 102 6.22 -1.89 1.80
N ARG A 103 6.58 -3.08 2.31
CA ARG A 103 7.15 -3.26 3.66
C ARG A 103 8.46 -2.49 3.84
N SER A 104 9.36 -2.56 2.86
CA SER A 104 10.62 -1.80 2.86
C SER A 104 10.37 -0.29 2.94
N TYR A 105 9.36 0.21 2.23
CA TYR A 105 8.96 1.61 2.30
C TYR A 105 8.45 2.00 3.70
N CYS A 106 7.57 1.19 4.30
CA CYS A 106 7.08 1.41 5.68
C CYS A 106 8.24 1.55 6.67
N LEU A 107 9.19 0.63 6.60
CA LEU A 107 10.36 0.60 7.48
C LEU A 107 11.28 1.81 7.27
N ALA A 108 11.51 2.18 6.01
CA ALA A 108 12.28 3.38 5.68
C ALA A 108 11.59 4.64 6.19
N TRP A 109 10.26 4.72 6.10
CA TRP A 109 9.47 5.83 6.60
C TRP A 109 9.60 5.98 8.12
N HIS A 110 9.45 4.90 8.90
CA HIS A 110 9.67 4.92 10.35
C HIS A 110 11.07 5.44 10.73
N ARG A 111 12.11 4.93 10.06
CA ARG A 111 13.49 5.39 10.27
C ARG A 111 13.65 6.87 9.94
N PHE A 112 13.06 7.33 8.85
CA PHE A 112 13.12 8.72 8.42
C PHE A 112 12.38 9.65 9.38
N SER A 113 11.21 9.24 9.88
CA SER A 113 10.39 10.03 10.80
C SER A 113 10.90 10.02 12.24
N GLY A 114 11.97 9.28 12.53
CA GLY A 114 12.49 9.07 13.89
C GLY A 114 11.53 8.30 14.80
N MET A 115 10.57 7.58 14.22
CA MET A 115 9.64 6.73 14.97
C MET A 115 10.18 5.31 14.99
N GLU A 116 10.19 4.67 16.16
CA GLU A 116 10.51 3.24 16.21
C GLU A 116 9.45 2.44 15.46
N ALA A 117 9.89 1.53 14.60
CA ALA A 117 8.99 0.56 14.00
C ALA A 117 8.47 -0.38 15.10
N PRO A 118 7.17 -0.69 15.14
CA PRO A 118 6.63 -1.64 16.10
C PRO A 118 7.38 -2.98 16.11
N GLU A 119 7.57 -3.59 17.29
CA GLU A 119 8.34 -4.83 17.46
C GLU A 119 7.87 -5.97 16.55
N TRP A 120 6.56 -6.07 16.33
CA TRP A 120 5.96 -7.11 15.47
C TRP A 120 6.34 -6.96 13.99
N ILE A 121 6.71 -5.74 13.54
CA ILE A 121 7.27 -5.51 12.20
C ILE A 121 8.73 -5.98 12.16
N ALA A 122 9.53 -5.62 13.18
CA ALA A 122 10.94 -5.99 13.25
C ALA A 122 11.17 -7.50 13.36
N LEU A 123 10.28 -8.22 14.05
CA LEU A 123 10.32 -9.68 14.18
C LEU A 123 9.92 -10.40 12.88
N ALA A 124 9.08 -9.79 12.05
CA ALA A 124 8.67 -10.36 10.76
C ALA A 124 9.82 -10.39 9.74
N GLU A 125 10.81 -9.49 9.87
CA GLU A 125 11.99 -9.48 8.98
C GLU A 125 13.07 -10.48 9.42
N THR A 126 13.23 -10.72 10.73
CA THR A 126 14.20 -11.70 11.24
C THR A 126 13.81 -13.15 10.97
N THR A 127 12.54 -13.41 10.68
CA THR A 127 12.06 -14.74 10.27
C THR A 127 12.21 -15.02 8.77
N ASP A 128 12.49 -14.01 7.94
CA ASP A 128 12.66 -14.14 6.47
C ASP A 128 14.12 -14.37 6.04
N GLY A 129 15.00 -14.77 6.97
CA GLY A 129 16.23 -15.49 6.64
C GLY A 129 17.41 -14.68 6.09
N THR A 130 17.49 -13.37 6.34
CA THR A 130 18.73 -12.60 6.10
C THR A 130 19.29 -12.08 7.44
N PRO A 131 20.52 -12.46 7.85
CA PRO A 131 21.12 -11.93 9.06
C PRO A 131 21.48 -10.45 8.86
N ALA A 132 21.21 -9.62 9.87
CA ALA A 132 21.64 -8.22 9.93
C ALA A 132 23.19 -8.13 9.90
N PRO A 133 23.76 -7.04 9.34
CA PRO A 133 25.21 -6.83 9.31
C PRO A 133 25.82 -6.70 10.70
#